data_AF-A0A922LZU1-F1
#
_entry.id   AF-A0A922LZU1-F1
#
_cell.length_a   1.000
_cell.length_b   1.000
_cell.length_c   1.000
_cell.angle_alpha   90.00
_cell.angle_beta   90.00
_cell.angle_gamma   90.00
#
_symmetry.space_group_name_H-M   'P 1'
#
loop_
_entity.id
_entity.type
_entity.pdbx_description
1 polymer ?
#
loop_
_entity_poly.entity_id
_entity_poly.type
_entity_poly.pdbx_seq_one_letter_code
_entity_poly.pdbx_strand_id
1 'polypeptide(L)'
;MHIVQVMAYKIGVTIEEQDIDFVTRVGPRRQKAAVTADTPTRNLAVRFVRRYKRDEFLKAAKTRRSLTSTDIDIAGPMRNIYVNERLTAANRQLFRAARNSAKEHGYKYCWIRNGAILIRKQEGNPAIHVQSLDDLERRIVRAPTVLAETVPEQHSQ
;
A
#
# COMPACT_ATOMS: atom_id res chain seq x y z
N MET A 1 9.03 -20.78 0.32
CA MET A 1 7.65 -21.04 -0.16
C MET A 1 6.70 -21.25 1.01
N HIS A 2 6.98 -22.20 1.91
CA HIS A 2 6.15 -22.53 3.09
C HIS A 2 5.55 -21.34 3.86
N ILE A 3 6.36 -20.32 4.21
CA ILE A 3 5.88 -19.11 4.91
C ILE A 3 4.70 -18.44 4.18
N VAL A 4 4.72 -18.36 2.85
CA VAL A 4 3.65 -17.73 2.06
C VAL A 4 2.36 -18.54 2.14
N GLN A 5 2.44 -19.88 2.12
CA GLN A 5 1.29 -20.76 2.25
C GLN A 5 0.66 -20.67 3.64
N VAL A 6 1.48 -20.64 4.70
CA VAL A 6 0.99 -20.46 6.08
C VAL A 6 0.29 -19.11 6.25
N MET A 7 0.89 -18.03 5.72
CA MET A 7 0.25 -16.71 5.69
C MET A 7 -1.09 -16.75 4.95
N ALA A 8 -1.14 -17.41 3.79
CA ALA A 8 -2.34 -17.55 2.96
C ALA A 8 -3.46 -18.24 3.73
N TYR A 9 -3.17 -19.39 4.35
CA TYR A 9 -4.11 -20.14 5.17
C TYR A 9 -4.65 -19.27 6.31
N LYS A 10 -3.79 -18.54 7.03
CA LYS A 10 -4.20 -17.66 8.13
C LYS A 10 -5.13 -16.54 7.68
N ILE A 11 -4.88 -15.97 6.50
CA ILE A 11 -5.76 -14.96 5.90
C ILE A 11 -6.90 -15.57 5.08
N GLY A 12 -7.11 -16.89 5.14
CA GLY A 12 -8.18 -17.62 4.48
C GLY A 12 -8.19 -17.47 2.97
N VAL A 13 -7.00 -17.45 2.37
CA VAL A 13 -6.79 -17.53 0.93
C VAL A 13 -6.09 -18.85 0.64
N THR A 14 -6.66 -19.66 -0.25
CA THR A 14 -6.00 -20.89 -0.70
C THR A 14 -4.96 -20.53 -1.75
N ILE A 15 -3.69 -20.88 -1.52
CA ILE A 15 -2.60 -20.70 -2.49
C ILE A 15 -1.90 -22.04 -2.68
N GLU A 16 -1.81 -22.48 -3.93
CA GLU A 16 -1.08 -23.67 -4.32
C GLU A 16 0.34 -23.30 -4.78
N GLU A 17 1.22 -24.29 -4.93
CA GLU A 17 2.59 -24.05 -5.41
C GLU A 17 2.60 -23.43 -6.81
N GLN A 18 1.69 -23.89 -7.68
CA GLN A 18 1.52 -23.39 -9.05
C GLN A 18 1.04 -21.92 -9.14
N ASP A 19 0.52 -21.35 -8.05
CA ASP A 19 0.13 -19.94 -8.02
C ASP A 19 1.34 -19.02 -7.79
N ILE A 20 2.47 -19.56 -7.33
CA ILE A 20 3.68 -18.83 -6.96
C ILE A 20 4.73 -19.04 -8.03
N ASP A 21 5.14 -17.96 -8.69
CA ASP A 21 6.23 -17.98 -9.66
C ASP A 21 7.59 -17.98 -8.95
N PHE A 22 7.78 -17.09 -7.98
CA PHE A 22 9.09 -16.90 -7.35
C PHE A 22 9.00 -16.28 -5.97
N VAL A 23 9.89 -16.69 -5.06
CA VAL A 23 10.00 -16.14 -3.70
C VAL A 23 11.45 -15.85 -3.36
N THR A 24 11.75 -14.63 -2.90
CA THR A 24 13.10 -14.26 -2.46
C THR A 24 13.10 -13.28 -1.29
N ARG A 25 14.19 -13.25 -0.52
CA ARG A 25 14.42 -12.23 0.51
C ARG A 25 15.13 -11.04 -0.12
N VAL A 26 14.62 -9.83 0.10
CA VAL A 26 15.15 -8.59 -0.48
C VAL A 26 15.76 -7.68 0.58
N GLY A 27 16.72 -6.86 0.16
CA GLY A 27 17.50 -5.97 1.03
C GLY A 27 18.91 -6.51 1.29
N PRO A 28 19.77 -5.67 1.89
CA PRO A 28 21.18 -6.01 2.12
C PRO A 28 21.32 -7.28 2.95
N ARG A 29 22.26 -8.14 2.56
CA ARG A 29 22.60 -9.34 3.33
C ARG A 29 23.34 -8.89 4.58
N ARG A 30 22.75 -9.15 5.75
CA ARG A 30 23.38 -8.83 7.04
C ARG A 30 24.43 -9.89 7.38
N GLN A 31 25.54 -9.46 7.98
CA GLN A 31 26.56 -10.38 8.51
C GLN A 31 26.01 -11.15 9.72
N LYS A 32 26.39 -12.43 9.86
CA LYS A 32 25.88 -13.32 10.93
C LYS A 32 26.16 -12.78 12.34
N ALA A 33 27.29 -12.12 12.55
CA ALA A 33 27.68 -11.57 13.85
C ALA A 33 26.75 -10.45 14.36
N ALA A 34 25.93 -9.84 13.49
CA ALA A 34 25.05 -8.73 13.84
C ALA A 34 23.57 -9.14 14.03
N VAL A 35 23.25 -10.45 13.95
CA VAL A 35 21.87 -10.93 14.05
C VAL A 35 21.57 -11.33 15.49
N THR A 36 20.88 -10.45 16.22
CA THR A 36 20.27 -10.77 17.52
C THR A 36 18.84 -11.30 17.33
N ALA A 37 18.26 -11.91 18.36
CA ALA A 37 16.85 -12.36 18.35
C ALA A 37 15.86 -11.21 18.06
N ASP A 38 16.26 -9.96 18.34
CA ASP A 38 15.44 -8.77 18.11
C ASP A 38 15.65 -8.15 16.71
N THR A 39 16.56 -8.71 15.92
CA THR A 39 16.85 -8.21 14.57
C THR A 39 15.71 -8.59 13.60
N PRO A 40 15.00 -7.62 12.96
CA PRO A 40 13.91 -7.94 12.06
C PRO A 40 14.39 -8.72 10.83
N THR A 41 13.66 -9.77 10.45
CA THR A 41 14.00 -10.56 9.26
C THR A 41 13.90 -9.71 7.99
N ARG A 42 14.68 -10.07 6.96
CA ARG A 42 14.64 -9.37 5.66
C ARG A 42 13.26 -9.48 5.02
N ASN A 43 12.84 -8.46 4.30
CA ASN A 43 11.54 -8.46 3.61
C ASN A 43 11.46 -9.63 2.61
N LEU A 44 10.28 -10.24 2.50
CA LEU A 44 9.99 -11.27 1.49
C LEU A 44 9.37 -10.61 0.27
N ALA A 45 9.88 -10.93 -0.92
CA ALA A 45 9.27 -10.56 -2.19
C ALA A 45 8.71 -11.83 -2.84
N VAL A 46 7.43 -11.81 -3.16
CA VAL A 46 6.69 -12.92 -3.76
C VAL A 46 6.18 -12.46 -5.11
N ARG A 47 6.45 -13.25 -6.15
CA ARG A 47 5.84 -13.13 -7.47
C ARG A 47 4.81 -14.23 -7.61
N PHE A 48 3.59 -13.84 -7.95
CA PHE A 48 2.50 -14.75 -8.28
C PHE A 48 2.47 -14.94 -9.79
N VAL A 49 2.10 -16.14 -10.23
CA VAL A 49 1.86 -16.44 -11.66
C VAL A 49 0.67 -15.63 -12.17
N ARG A 50 -0.42 -15.60 -11.38
CA ARG A 50 -1.68 -14.98 -11.77
C ARG A 50 -1.96 -13.71 -10.98
N ARG A 51 -2.37 -12.66 -11.70
CA ARG A 51 -2.66 -11.35 -11.12
C ARG A 51 -3.78 -11.40 -10.07
N TYR A 52 -4.87 -12.10 -10.35
CA TYR A 52 -6.03 -12.16 -9.44
C TYR A 52 -5.66 -12.77 -8.09
N LYS A 53 -4.76 -13.77 -8.07
CA LYS A 53 -4.37 -14.47 -6.84
C LYS A 53 -3.54 -13.58 -5.92
N ARG A 54 -2.64 -12.79 -6.51
CA ARG A 54 -1.95 -11.71 -5.80
C ARG A 54 -2.94 -10.70 -5.21
N ASP A 55 -3.93 -10.26 -6.00
CA ASP A 55 -4.89 -9.24 -5.58
C ASP A 55 -5.82 -9.75 -4.48
N GLU A 56 -6.24 -11.00 -4.56
CA GLU A 56 -6.97 -11.75 -3.53
C GLU A 56 -6.16 -11.80 -2.22
N PHE A 57 -4.90 -12.21 -2.30
CA PHE A 57 -3.99 -12.27 -1.15
C PHE A 57 -3.81 -10.91 -0.47
N LEU A 58 -3.56 -9.86 -1.26
CA LEU A 58 -3.40 -8.49 -0.76
C LEU A 58 -4.68 -7.97 -0.09
N LYS A 59 -5.84 -8.20 -0.72
CA LYS A 59 -7.14 -7.81 -0.17
C LYS A 59 -7.40 -8.50 1.15
N ALA A 60 -7.22 -9.83 1.21
CA ALA A 60 -7.42 -10.61 2.42
C ALA A 60 -6.49 -10.16 3.56
N ALA A 61 -5.21 -9.93 3.27
CA ALA A 61 -4.24 -9.46 4.27
C ALA A 61 -4.62 -8.07 4.82
N LYS A 62 -5.08 -7.15 3.96
CA LYS A 62 -5.50 -5.80 4.37
C LYS A 62 -6.78 -5.79 5.22
N THR A 63 -7.72 -6.70 4.94
CA THR A 63 -8.99 -6.80 5.66
C THR A 63 -8.82 -7.50 7.01
N ARG A 64 -8.10 -8.63 7.06
CA ARG A 64 -8.01 -9.45 8.28
C ARG A 64 -7.02 -8.91 9.31
N ARG A 65 -5.93 -8.26 8.85
CA ARG A 65 -4.89 -7.62 9.70
C ARG A 65 -4.39 -8.47 10.87
N SER A 66 -4.45 -9.78 10.75
CA SER A 66 -4.22 -10.74 11.84
C SER A 66 -2.89 -11.45 11.75
N LEU A 67 -2.03 -11.10 10.78
CA LEU A 67 -0.76 -11.79 10.55
C LEU A 67 0.32 -11.29 11.50
N THR A 68 0.88 -12.21 12.26
CA THR A 68 1.91 -11.94 13.27
C THR A 68 3.06 -12.95 13.14
N SER A 69 4.24 -12.61 13.69
CA SER A 69 5.43 -13.48 13.61
C SER A 69 5.21 -14.88 14.19
N THR A 70 4.33 -15.00 15.18
CA THR A 70 3.94 -16.28 15.79
C THR A 70 3.09 -17.15 14.85
N ASP A 71 2.37 -16.56 13.90
CA ASP A 71 1.56 -17.33 12.94
C ASP A 71 2.41 -18.03 11.87
N ILE A 72 3.69 -17.68 11.76
CA ILE A 72 4.62 -18.21 10.75
C ILE A 72 5.91 -18.75 11.38
N ASP A 73 5.84 -19.11 12.66
CA ASP A 73 6.93 -19.73 13.44
C ASP A 73 8.26 -18.96 13.38
N ILE A 74 8.20 -17.63 13.29
CA ILE A 74 9.39 -16.79 13.44
C ILE A 74 9.66 -16.60 14.93
N ALA A 75 10.78 -17.15 15.40
CA ALA A 75 11.27 -16.96 16.75
C ALA A 75 11.48 -15.48 17.09
N GLY A 76 11.27 -15.13 18.37
CA GLY A 76 11.43 -13.79 18.90
C GLY A 76 10.09 -13.17 19.34
N PRO A 77 10.09 -11.86 19.68
CA PRO A 77 8.88 -11.19 20.13
C PRO A 77 7.81 -11.15 19.02
N MET A 78 6.54 -11.16 19.45
CA MET A 78 5.39 -11.03 18.56
C MET A 78 5.45 -9.71 17.79
N ARG A 79 5.42 -9.78 16.46
CA ARG A 79 5.48 -8.62 15.56
C ARG A 79 4.43 -8.72 14.48
N ASN A 80 3.80 -7.61 14.16
CA ASN A 80 2.85 -7.52 13.06
C ASN A 80 3.56 -7.71 11.72
N ILE A 81 2.97 -8.52 10.84
CA ILE A 81 3.44 -8.74 9.49
C ILE A 81 2.64 -7.86 8.54
N TYR A 82 3.34 -7.00 7.82
CA TYR A 82 2.75 -6.11 6.83
C TYR A 82 2.88 -6.71 5.43
N VAL A 83 1.75 -6.79 4.72
CA VAL A 83 1.70 -7.22 3.32
C VAL A 83 1.42 -5.99 2.46
N ASN A 84 2.35 -5.67 1.56
CA ASN A 84 2.26 -4.50 0.68
C ASN A 84 2.50 -4.89 -0.78
N GLU A 85 1.95 -4.10 -1.69
CA GLU A 85 2.29 -4.17 -3.11
C GLU A 85 3.75 -3.78 -3.35
N ARG A 86 4.45 -4.51 -4.21
CA ARG A 86 5.82 -4.19 -4.60
C ARG A 86 5.81 -3.18 -5.75
N LEU A 87 6.03 -1.91 -5.43
CA LEU A 87 6.11 -0.83 -6.41
C LEU A 87 7.47 -0.76 -7.12
N THR A 88 7.48 -0.22 -8.34
CA THR A 88 8.69 0.21 -9.06
C THR A 88 9.36 1.39 -8.34
N ALA A 89 10.62 1.71 -8.67
CA ALA A 89 11.30 2.87 -8.09
C ALA A 89 10.55 4.18 -8.38
N ALA A 90 10.12 4.36 -9.63
CA ALA A 90 9.31 5.50 -10.05
C ALA A 90 8.00 5.60 -9.25
N ASN A 91 7.23 4.50 -9.13
CA ASN A 91 5.96 4.55 -8.38
C ASN A 91 6.19 4.78 -6.88
N ARG A 92 7.31 4.33 -6.29
CA ARG A 92 7.63 4.68 -4.90
C ARG A 92 7.89 6.16 -4.73
N GLN A 93 8.62 6.79 -5.66
CA GLN A 93 8.87 8.24 -5.63
C GLN A 93 7.56 9.01 -5.84
N LEU A 94 6.77 8.63 -6.85
CA LEU A 94 5.48 9.23 -7.13
C LEU A 94 4.51 9.10 -5.95
N PHE A 95 4.45 7.93 -5.30
CA PHE A 95 3.57 7.72 -4.15
C PHE A 95 3.97 8.58 -2.96
N ARG A 96 5.28 8.77 -2.72
CA ARG A 96 5.77 9.68 -1.67
C ARG A 96 5.37 11.12 -1.96
N ALA A 97 5.60 11.59 -3.18
CA ALA A 97 5.20 12.93 -3.61
C ALA A 97 3.67 13.12 -3.48
N ALA A 98 2.89 12.19 -4.03
CA ALA A 98 1.44 12.23 -3.98
C ALA A 98 0.90 12.25 -2.55
N ARG A 99 1.48 11.46 -1.63
CA ARG A 99 1.08 11.45 -0.22
C ARG A 99 1.38 12.77 0.49
N ASN A 100 2.53 13.39 0.19
CA ASN A 100 2.90 14.68 0.78
C ASN A 100 1.98 15.80 0.25
N SER A 101 1.84 15.93 -1.07
CA SER A 101 0.96 16.92 -1.68
C SER A 101 -0.50 16.73 -1.28
N ALA A 102 -0.97 15.48 -1.20
CA ALA A 102 -2.31 15.18 -0.69
C ALA A 102 -2.51 15.74 0.73
N LYS A 103 -1.55 15.52 1.63
CA LYS A 103 -1.61 16.03 3.00
C LYS A 103 -1.62 17.56 3.05
N GLU A 104 -0.76 18.20 2.27
CA GLU A 104 -0.66 19.67 2.20
C GLU A 104 -1.93 20.34 1.68
N HIS A 105 -2.63 19.69 0.74
CA HIS A 105 -3.82 20.25 0.07
C HIS A 105 -5.15 19.66 0.60
N GLY A 106 -5.13 19.05 1.79
CA GLY A 106 -6.34 18.61 2.50
C GLY A 106 -7.03 17.36 1.91
N TYR A 107 -6.31 16.52 1.17
CA TYR A 107 -6.83 15.22 0.74
C TYR A 107 -6.73 14.20 1.89
N LYS A 108 -7.89 13.67 2.31
CA LYS A 108 -7.99 12.71 3.41
C LYS A 108 -7.42 11.33 3.09
N TYR A 109 -7.41 10.92 1.82
CA TYR A 109 -7.01 9.57 1.43
C TYR A 109 -5.96 9.58 0.32
N CYS A 110 -4.91 8.78 0.51
CA CYS A 110 -3.91 8.46 -0.49
C CYS A 110 -3.50 6.98 -0.34
N TRP A 111 -3.71 6.18 -1.38
CA TRP A 111 -3.47 4.74 -1.35
C TRP A 111 -3.02 4.20 -2.71
N ILE A 112 -2.58 2.94 -2.70
CA ILE A 112 -2.20 2.19 -3.89
C ILE A 112 -3.24 1.10 -4.14
N ARG A 113 -3.57 0.86 -5.40
CA ARG A 113 -4.34 -0.31 -5.83
C ARG A 113 -3.84 -0.76 -7.19
N ASN A 114 -3.35 -1.99 -7.30
CA ASN A 114 -2.88 -2.57 -8.57
C ASN A 114 -1.77 -1.74 -9.23
N GLY A 115 -0.86 -1.19 -8.42
CA GLY A 115 0.21 -0.30 -8.87
C GLY A 115 -0.22 1.14 -9.18
N ALA A 116 -1.52 1.43 -9.28
CA ALA A 116 -2.05 2.77 -9.45
C ALA A 116 -2.06 3.54 -8.14
N ILE A 117 -1.66 4.82 -8.19
CA ILE A 117 -1.64 5.72 -7.03
C ILE A 117 -2.92 6.55 -7.05
N LEU A 118 -3.72 6.45 -6.00
CA LEU A 118 -5.03 7.06 -5.92
C LEU A 118 -5.07 8.04 -4.75
N ILE A 119 -5.65 9.21 -5.00
CA ILE A 119 -5.94 10.22 -3.99
C ILE A 119 -7.44 10.53 -3.97
N ARG A 120 -7.97 10.92 -2.81
CA ARG A 120 -9.37 11.34 -2.67
C ARG A 120 -9.48 12.40 -1.60
N LYS A 121 -10.20 13.48 -1.91
CA LYS A 121 -10.31 14.64 -1.02
C LYS A 121 -11.01 14.29 0.29
N GLN A 122 -12.19 13.70 0.20
CA GLN A 122 -12.98 13.23 1.33
C GLN A 122 -13.95 12.14 0.88
N GLU A 123 -14.67 11.55 1.83
CA GLU A 123 -15.72 10.57 1.51
C GLU A 123 -16.78 11.22 0.59
N GLY A 124 -17.33 10.43 -0.33
CA GLY A 124 -18.23 10.93 -1.38
C GLY A 124 -17.54 11.49 -2.64
N ASN A 125 -16.34 12.07 -2.57
CA ASN A 125 -15.66 12.58 -3.78
C ASN A 125 -15.11 11.46 -4.68
N PRO A 126 -14.92 11.69 -5.98
CA PRO A 126 -14.25 10.71 -6.85
C PRO A 126 -12.78 10.54 -6.45
N ALA A 127 -12.26 9.32 -6.61
CA ALA A 127 -10.84 9.05 -6.50
C ALA A 127 -10.13 9.50 -7.79
N ILE A 128 -8.99 10.17 -7.65
CA ILE A 128 -8.15 10.63 -8.75
C ILE A 128 -6.96 9.68 -8.87
N HIS A 129 -6.71 9.17 -10.07
CA HIS A 129 -5.51 8.39 -10.38
C HIS A 129 -4.38 9.33 -10.77
N VAL A 130 -3.28 9.28 -10.01
CA VAL A 130 -2.06 10.04 -10.27
C VAL A 130 -1.09 9.18 -11.07
N GLN A 131 -0.79 9.60 -12.30
CA GLN A 131 0.04 8.83 -13.23
C GLN A 131 1.49 9.32 -13.30
N SER A 132 1.75 10.60 -12.99
CA SER A 132 3.07 11.22 -13.03
C SER A 132 3.17 12.39 -12.03
N LEU A 133 4.39 12.93 -11.87
CA LEU A 133 4.59 14.14 -11.05
C LEU A 133 3.91 15.37 -11.67
N ASP A 134 3.93 15.50 -13.00
CA ASP A 134 3.24 16.59 -13.70
C ASP A 134 1.70 16.46 -13.60
N ASP A 135 1.15 15.25 -13.69
CA ASP A 135 -0.27 15.01 -13.43
C ASP A 135 -0.64 15.33 -11.97
N LEU A 136 0.23 14.99 -11.01
CA LEU A 136 0.05 15.36 -9.61
C LEU A 136 -0.07 16.89 -9.42
N GLU A 137 0.82 17.66 -10.03
CA GLU A 137 0.81 19.13 -9.97
C GLU A 137 -0.47 19.71 -10.60
N ARG A 138 -0.86 19.21 -11.78
CA ARG A 138 -2.08 19.66 -12.46
C ARG A 138 -3.34 19.38 -11.64
N ARG A 139 -3.42 18.22 -10.98
CA ARG A 139 -4.61 17.75 -10.26
C ARG A 139 -4.75 18.31 -8.86
N ILE A 140 -3.64 18.59 -8.17
CA ILE A 140 -3.63 19.02 -6.77
C ILE A 140 -3.29 20.51 -6.63
N VAL A 141 -2.22 20.97 -7.28
CA VAL A 141 -1.68 22.32 -7.07
C VAL A 141 -2.43 23.35 -7.91
N ARG A 142 -2.81 22.97 -9.14
CA ARG A 142 -3.52 23.85 -10.09
C ARG A 142 -5.04 23.59 -10.17
N ALA A 143 -5.60 22.82 -9.24
CA ALA A 143 -7.04 22.60 -9.24
C ALA A 143 -7.74 23.97 -9.19
N PRO A 144 -8.66 24.29 -10.13
CA PRO A 144 -9.38 25.54 -10.06
C PRO A 144 -10.16 25.52 -8.76
N THR A 145 -9.84 26.46 -7.88
CA THR A 145 -10.73 26.89 -6.81
C THR A 145 -12.04 27.22 -7.50
N VAL A 146 -12.99 26.28 -7.50
CA VAL A 146 -14.35 26.57 -7.92
C VAL A 146 -14.81 27.63 -6.94
N LEU A 147 -14.92 28.85 -7.45
CA LEU A 147 -15.29 30.04 -6.72
C LEU A 147 -16.54 29.69 -5.92
N ALA A 148 -16.46 29.89 -4.61
CA ALA A 148 -17.65 30.05 -3.81
C ALA A 148 -18.37 31.28 -4.38
N GLU A 149 -19.32 31.05 -5.28
CA GLU A 149 -20.21 32.09 -5.76
C GLU A 149 -20.98 32.62 -4.55
N THR A 150 -20.69 33.88 -4.30
CA THR A 150 -21.42 34.85 -3.49
C THR A 150 -22.93 34.69 -3.64
N VAL A 151 -23.62 34.41 -2.53
CA VAL A 151 -25.03 34.79 -2.41
C VAL A 151 -25.05 36.23 -1.94
N PRO A 152 -25.57 37.19 -2.73
CA PRO A 152 -25.67 38.57 -2.29
C PRO A 152 -26.75 38.72 -1.23
N GLU A 153 -26.45 39.52 -0.20
CA GLU A 153 -27.45 40.14 0.67
C GLU A 153 -28.52 40.83 -0.19
N GLN A 154 -29.78 40.46 0.02
CA GLN A 154 -30.91 41.32 -0.32
C GLN A 154 -31.70 41.65 0.94
N HIS A 155 -31.85 42.96 1.12
CA HIS A 155 -32.42 43.69 2.24
C HIS A 155 -33.86 43.32 2.60
N SER A 156 -34.14 43.43 3.91
CA SER A 156 -35.24 44.20 4.54
C SER A 156 -36.53 44.43 3.72
N GLN A 157 -37.64 43.90 4.22
CA GLN A 157 -38.83 44.65 4.68
C GLN A 157 -39.61 43.81 5.69
#